data_AF-A0A7K6TIE8-F1
#
_entry.id   AF-A0A7K6TIE8-F1
#
_cell.length_a   1.000
_cell.length_b   1.000
_cell.length_c   1.000
_cell.angle_alpha   90.00
_cell.angle_beta   90.00
_cell.angle_gamma   90.00
#
_symmetry.space_group_name_H-M   'P 1'
#
loop_
_entity.id
_entity.type
_entity.pdbx_description
1 polymer ?
#
loop_
_entity_poly.entity_id
_entity_poly.type
_entity_poly.pdbx_seq_one_letter_code
_entity_poly.pdbx_strand_id
1 'polypeptide(L)'
;CAADEHQCGSGDCIPLHNLCDNIPQCEDGSDEAKCMRLLNGSLNTEGLVQARIGETWYLACADDWNENISDSVCQMLGLGNANISSTVLFTGDGPFVHISKAANDSLIFLKRKKKFQKDTFYVLIILSCGKHLIRQKSGTRIVGGSDARREAWPWIVSLHFNSRPVCGASVVSDEWLVTAAHCVYGRQLKPSQWKAVLGLYDQSDLTQASIVVRNIDRIVINPHYVKHTKDSDIALMHLQDKVQYTDYIQPICLPEKNQQFLPGINCSIAGWGTI
;
A
#
# COMPACT_ATOMS: atom_id res chain seq x y z
N CYS A 1 19.13 -12.98 -23.99
CA CYS A 1 20.18 -13.15 -22.97
C CYS A 1 20.56 -14.62 -22.89
N ALA A 2 21.78 -14.92 -22.45
CA ALA A 2 22.25 -16.27 -22.17
C ALA A 2 21.51 -16.89 -20.97
N ALA A 3 21.72 -18.18 -20.72
CA ALA A 3 21.05 -18.91 -19.64
C ALA A 3 21.46 -18.43 -18.23
N ASP A 4 22.58 -17.71 -18.12
CA ASP A 4 23.13 -17.14 -16.89
C ASP A 4 22.92 -15.61 -16.78
N GLU A 5 22.05 -15.06 -17.61
CA GLU A 5 21.76 -13.63 -17.70
C GLU A 5 20.27 -13.33 -17.48
N HIS A 6 19.98 -12.24 -16.79
CA HIS A 6 18.66 -11.64 -16.66
C HIS A 6 18.43 -10.61 -17.78
N GLN A 7 17.25 -10.64 -18.39
CA GLN A 7 16.83 -9.62 -19.34
C GLN A 7 16.10 -8.48 -18.63
N CYS A 8 16.68 -7.29 -18.66
CA CYS A 8 16.07 -6.05 -18.19
C CYS A 8 14.77 -5.76 -18.96
N GLY A 9 13.86 -4.98 -18.36
CA GLY A 9 12.67 -4.47 -19.05
C GLY A 9 13.00 -3.53 -20.22
N SER A 10 14.18 -2.89 -20.21
CA SER A 10 14.75 -2.14 -21.34
C SER A 10 15.19 -3.02 -22.52
N GLY A 11 15.38 -4.32 -22.29
CA GLY A 11 15.86 -5.29 -23.29
C GLY A 11 17.34 -5.66 -23.14
N ASP A 12 18.09 -4.97 -22.28
CA ASP A 12 19.49 -5.27 -21.98
C ASP A 12 19.64 -6.59 -21.19
N CYS A 13 20.83 -7.19 -21.27
CA CYS A 13 21.15 -8.43 -20.57
C CYS A 13 22.21 -8.17 -19.49
N ILE A 14 21.92 -8.54 -18.25
CA ILE A 14 22.88 -8.46 -17.14
C ILE A 14 23.13 -9.86 -16.56
N PRO A 15 24.30 -10.14 -15.97
CA PRO A 15 24.54 -11.40 -15.29
C PRO A 15 23.56 -11.65 -14.12
N LEU A 16 23.11 -12.90 -13.91
CA LEU A 16 22.17 -13.25 -12.83
C LEU A 16 22.67 -12.91 -11.42
N HIS A 17 23.98 -12.74 -11.21
CA HIS A 17 24.54 -12.36 -9.91
C HIS A 17 24.36 -10.88 -9.58
N ASN A 18 24.07 -10.05 -10.59
CA ASN A 18 23.74 -8.64 -10.44
C ASN A 18 22.23 -8.43 -10.18
N LEU A 19 21.42 -9.49 -10.33
CA LEU A 19 19.99 -9.40 -10.03
C LEU A 19 19.78 -9.33 -8.51
N CYS A 20 19.15 -8.26 -8.02
CA CYS A 20 18.84 -8.02 -6.61
C CYS A 20 20.08 -7.82 -5.74
N ASP A 21 21.07 -7.09 -6.26
CA ASP A 21 22.33 -6.78 -5.58
C ASP A 21 22.36 -5.36 -4.98
N ASN A 22 21.24 -4.64 -5.02
CA ASN A 22 21.03 -3.27 -4.55
C ASN A 22 21.81 -2.21 -5.37
N ILE A 23 22.26 -2.56 -6.58
CA ILE A 23 22.90 -1.65 -7.52
C ILE A 23 22.11 -1.74 -8.83
N PRO A 24 21.48 -0.66 -9.31
CA PRO A 24 20.80 -0.71 -10.60
C PRO A 24 21.83 -0.77 -11.73
N GLN A 25 21.89 -1.90 -12.44
CA GLN A 25 22.60 -2.07 -13.71
C GLN A 25 21.68 -1.93 -14.93
N CYS A 26 20.40 -2.27 -14.80
CA CYS A 26 19.41 -1.99 -15.83
C CYS A 26 19.05 -0.49 -15.84
N GLU A 27 18.97 0.13 -17.02
CA GLU A 27 18.60 1.56 -17.14
C GLU A 27 17.21 1.86 -16.55
N ASP A 28 16.31 0.87 -16.57
CA ASP A 28 14.96 0.95 -16.01
C ASP A 28 14.86 0.50 -14.53
N GLY A 29 15.98 0.05 -13.93
CA GLY A 29 16.04 -0.48 -12.57
C GLY A 29 15.24 -1.77 -12.38
N SER A 30 14.96 -2.50 -13.46
CA SER A 30 14.15 -3.73 -13.43
C SER A 30 14.81 -4.90 -12.72
N ASP A 31 16.14 -4.90 -12.66
CA ASP A 31 16.98 -5.83 -11.91
C ASP A 31 16.79 -5.75 -10.39
N GLU A 32 16.55 -4.54 -9.88
CA GLU A 32 16.28 -4.31 -8.46
C GLU A 32 14.78 -4.30 -8.13
N ALA A 33 13.94 -4.50 -9.13
CA ALA A 33 12.49 -4.60 -8.95
C ALA A 33 12.07 -6.04 -8.63
N LYS A 34 11.15 -6.20 -7.67
CA LYS A 34 10.54 -7.50 -7.31
C LYS A 34 11.54 -8.54 -6.77
N CYS A 35 12.54 -8.09 -6.02
CA CYS A 35 13.51 -8.95 -5.34
C CYS A 35 12.91 -9.76 -4.19
N MET A 36 11.72 -9.38 -3.74
CA MET A 36 10.96 -10.09 -2.71
C MET A 36 9.54 -10.39 -3.17
N ARG A 37 8.96 -11.45 -2.60
CA ARG A 37 7.54 -11.80 -2.74
C ARG A 37 7.00 -12.47 -1.48
N LEU A 38 5.68 -12.57 -1.39
CA LEU A 38 4.99 -13.29 -0.34
C LEU A 38 4.46 -14.64 -0.87
N LEU A 39 4.62 -15.72 -0.09
CA LEU A 39 4.15 -17.07 -0.40
C LEU A 39 3.09 -17.51 0.61
N ASN A 40 2.08 -18.24 0.17
CA ASN A 40 1.03 -18.85 1.02
C ASN A 40 0.26 -17.85 1.89
N GLY A 41 0.13 -16.60 1.44
CA GLY A 41 -0.81 -15.64 2.02
C GLY A 41 -2.23 -15.88 1.53
N SER A 42 -3.22 -15.55 2.36
CA SER A 42 -4.61 -15.44 1.89
C SER A 42 -4.83 -14.12 1.13
N LEU A 43 -3.86 -13.21 1.18
CA LEU A 43 -3.85 -11.90 0.53
C LEU A 43 -2.48 -11.63 -0.10
N ASN A 44 -2.45 -10.65 -1.01
CA ASN A 44 -1.20 -10.20 -1.64
C ASN A 44 -0.30 -9.39 -0.69
N THR A 45 -0.73 -9.11 0.55
CA THR A 45 0.00 -8.33 1.56
C THR A 45 0.36 -9.15 2.80
N GLU A 46 0.02 -10.43 2.84
CA GLU A 46 0.40 -11.34 3.93
C GLU A 46 1.09 -12.57 3.35
N GLY A 47 2.00 -13.18 4.08
CA GLY A 47 2.59 -14.47 3.69
C GLY A 47 4.01 -14.66 4.16
N LEU A 48 4.58 -15.80 3.80
CA LEU A 48 5.97 -16.12 4.02
C LEU A 48 6.83 -15.30 3.05
N VAL A 49 7.78 -14.54 3.60
CA VAL A 49 8.68 -13.74 2.79
C VAL A 49 9.63 -14.66 2.02
N GLN A 50 9.72 -14.45 0.72
CA GLN A 50 10.72 -15.05 -0.14
C GLN A 50 11.59 -13.98 -0.78
N ALA A 51 12.89 -14.19 -0.76
CA ALA A 51 13.84 -13.37 -1.51
C ALA A 51 14.35 -14.12 -2.73
N ARG A 52 14.57 -13.39 -3.81
CA ARG A 52 15.14 -13.93 -5.04
C ARG A 52 16.66 -13.82 -4.99
N ILE A 53 17.36 -14.90 -5.32
CA ILE A 53 18.81 -14.83 -5.53
C ILE A 53 19.15 -15.62 -6.81
N GLY A 54 19.46 -14.90 -7.89
CA GLY A 54 19.49 -15.45 -9.24
C GLY A 54 18.08 -15.85 -9.69
N GLU A 55 17.91 -17.07 -10.21
CA GLU A 55 16.59 -17.56 -10.64
C GLU A 55 15.77 -18.24 -9.53
N THR A 56 16.37 -18.51 -8.37
CA THR A 56 15.75 -19.31 -7.32
C THR A 56 15.17 -18.42 -6.22
N TRP A 57 13.98 -18.79 -5.76
CA TRP A 57 13.31 -18.18 -4.61
C TRP A 57 13.66 -18.91 -3.33
N TYR A 58 14.13 -18.17 -2.32
CA TYR A 58 14.53 -18.68 -1.03
C TYR A 58 13.57 -18.17 0.04
N LEU A 59 13.17 -19.03 0.97
CA LEU A 59 12.41 -18.61 2.15
C LEU A 59 13.30 -17.81 3.08
N ALA A 60 12.85 -16.62 3.48
CA ALA A 60 13.58 -15.70 4.32
C ALA A 60 13.49 -16.06 5.81
N CYS A 61 14.60 -15.95 6.52
CA CYS A 61 14.68 -16.02 7.98
C CYS A 61 15.68 -14.99 8.52
N ALA A 62 15.57 -14.59 9.78
CA ALA A 62 16.56 -13.73 10.46
C ALA A 62 16.67 -14.14 11.93
N ASP A 63 17.85 -14.02 12.54
CA ASP A 63 18.05 -14.40 13.95
C ASP A 63 17.32 -13.43 14.92
N ASP A 64 17.36 -12.14 14.63
CA ASP A 64 16.74 -11.05 15.40
C ASP A 64 15.83 -10.19 14.52
N TRP A 65 14.79 -10.80 13.95
CA TRP A 65 13.83 -10.05 13.13
C TRP A 65 13.15 -8.96 13.95
N ASN A 66 13.33 -7.70 13.55
CA ASN A 66 12.78 -6.52 14.21
C ASN A 66 12.00 -5.65 13.20
N GLU A 67 11.35 -4.61 13.71
CA GLU A 67 10.58 -3.65 12.89
C GLU A 67 11.42 -3.07 11.74
N ASN A 68 12.71 -2.78 11.97
CA ASN A 68 13.60 -2.26 10.94
C ASN A 68 13.80 -3.23 9.76
N ILE A 69 13.91 -4.54 10.03
CA ILE A 69 13.97 -5.57 8.98
C ILE A 69 12.63 -5.66 8.28
N SER A 70 11.53 -5.68 9.04
CA SER A 70 10.17 -5.69 8.51
C SER A 70 9.92 -4.53 7.54
N ASP A 71 10.31 -3.31 7.90
CA ASP A 71 10.18 -2.11 7.07
C ASP A 71 11.01 -2.21 5.80
N SER A 72 12.26 -2.67 5.91
CA SER A 72 13.15 -2.83 4.74
C SER A 72 12.59 -3.86 3.75
N VAL A 73 11.98 -4.93 4.26
CA VAL A 73 11.30 -5.95 3.45
C VAL A 73 10.04 -5.40 2.80
N CYS A 74 9.21 -4.65 3.53
CA CYS A 74 8.03 -4.00 2.99
C CYS A 74 8.37 -2.99 1.90
N GLN A 75 9.44 -2.21 2.06
CA GLN A 75 9.93 -1.28 1.06
C GLN A 75 10.34 -1.99 -0.23
N MET A 76 11.07 -3.12 -0.12
CA MET A 76 11.42 -3.96 -1.27
C MET A 76 10.23 -4.67 -1.91
N LEU A 77 9.16 -4.94 -1.16
CA LEU A 77 7.90 -5.44 -1.67
C LEU A 77 7.04 -4.35 -2.32
N GLY A 78 7.41 -3.07 -2.19
CA GLY A 78 6.61 -1.92 -2.63
C GLY A 78 5.37 -1.66 -1.76
N LEU A 79 5.37 -2.17 -0.52
CA LEU A 79 4.24 -2.12 0.41
C LEU A 79 4.41 -1.09 1.54
N GLY A 80 5.50 -0.32 1.54
CA GLY A 80 5.74 0.75 2.51
C GLY A 80 6.44 0.23 3.77
N ASN A 81 5.91 0.57 4.96
CA ASN A 81 6.45 0.12 6.24
C ASN A 81 5.58 -1.01 6.83
N ALA A 82 6.19 -1.92 7.57
CA ALA A 82 5.49 -3.01 8.22
C ALA A 82 4.82 -2.53 9.51
N ASN A 83 3.59 -2.97 9.75
CA ASN A 83 2.91 -2.69 11.02
C ASN A 83 2.97 -3.89 11.97
N ILE A 84 2.94 -5.13 11.44
CA ILE A 84 2.99 -6.36 12.24
C ILE A 84 3.87 -7.40 11.53
N SER A 85 4.91 -7.90 12.20
CA SER A 85 5.61 -9.13 11.82
C SER A 85 5.28 -10.22 12.84
N SER A 86 4.88 -11.40 12.36
CA SER A 86 4.61 -12.56 13.22
C SER A 86 5.58 -13.68 12.91
N THR A 87 5.87 -14.49 13.92
CA THR A 87 6.67 -15.70 13.74
C THR A 87 5.77 -16.89 13.43
N VAL A 88 6.18 -17.73 12.49
CA VAL A 88 5.52 -18.99 12.19
C VAL A 88 6.54 -20.12 12.22
N LEU A 89 6.14 -21.25 12.80
CA LEU A 89 6.89 -22.49 12.71
C LEU A 89 6.66 -23.10 11.32
N PHE A 90 7.62 -22.91 10.42
CA PHE A 90 7.59 -23.54 9.10
C PHE A 90 8.34 -24.88 9.14
N THR A 91 7.62 -25.97 8.93
CA THR A 91 8.17 -27.33 8.97
C THR A 91 8.64 -27.85 7.61
N GLY A 92 8.41 -27.11 6.52
CA GLY A 92 8.76 -27.55 5.17
C GLY A 92 10.26 -27.59 4.88
N ASP A 93 10.63 -28.37 3.86
CA ASP A 93 11.97 -28.43 3.29
C ASP A 93 12.07 -27.50 2.08
N GLY A 94 13.10 -26.66 2.05
CA GLY A 94 13.31 -25.72 0.95
C GLY A 94 14.64 -25.00 1.04
N PRO A 95 15.03 -24.27 -0.01
CA PRO A 95 16.22 -23.44 0.03
C PRO A 95 15.93 -22.18 0.89
N PHE A 96 16.82 -21.90 1.85
CA PHE A 96 16.66 -20.81 2.81
C PHE A 96 17.68 -19.69 2.59
N VAL A 97 17.26 -18.46 2.89
CA VAL A 97 18.13 -17.28 2.93
C VAL A 97 18.01 -16.62 4.29
N HIS A 98 19.16 -16.40 4.93
CA HIS A 98 19.24 -15.59 6.12
C HIS A 98 19.35 -14.12 5.72
N ILE A 99 18.48 -13.28 6.28
CA ILE A 99 18.43 -11.84 6.07
C ILE A 99 18.98 -11.15 7.32
N SER A 100 19.92 -10.23 7.12
CA SER A 100 20.41 -9.35 8.17
C SER A 100 20.52 -7.92 7.65
N LYS A 101 20.38 -6.94 8.53
CA LYS A 101 20.54 -5.54 8.17
C LYS A 101 22.01 -5.11 8.27
N ALA A 102 22.52 -4.50 7.22
CA ALA A 102 23.85 -3.90 7.17
C ALA A 102 23.89 -2.54 7.88
N ALA A 103 25.09 -2.02 8.16
CA ALA A 103 25.28 -0.73 8.82
C ALA A 103 24.79 0.48 7.99
N ASN A 104 24.62 0.30 6.68
CA ASN A 104 24.09 1.28 5.72
C ASN A 104 22.58 1.08 5.44
N ASP A 105 21.86 0.41 6.35
CA ASP A 105 20.44 0.08 6.24
C ASP A 105 20.03 -0.90 5.11
N SER A 106 20.94 -1.40 4.27
CA SER A 106 20.58 -2.39 3.24
C SER A 106 20.40 -3.79 3.83
N LEU A 107 19.53 -4.61 3.21
CA LEU A 107 19.41 -6.02 3.57
C LEU A 107 20.52 -6.86 2.91
N ILE A 108 21.15 -7.72 3.71
CA ILE A 108 22.16 -8.68 3.28
C ILE A 108 21.50 -10.06 3.18
N PHE A 109 21.70 -10.74 2.06
CA PHE A 109 21.19 -12.08 1.79
C PHE A 109 22.30 -13.13 1.92
N LEU A 110 22.19 -14.03 2.88
CA LEU A 110 23.14 -15.12 3.09
C LEU A 110 22.46 -16.47 2.80
N LYS A 111 22.82 -17.11 1.68
CA LYS A 111 22.35 -18.46 1.33
C LYS A 111 22.78 -19.45 2.41
N ARG A 112 21.85 -20.24 2.95
CA ARG A 112 22.18 -21.32 3.90
C ARG A 112 21.61 -22.65 3.45
N LYS A 113 22.42 -23.71 3.55
CA LYS A 113 22.07 -25.09 3.15
C LYS A 113 21.39 -25.91 4.26
N LYS A 114 21.39 -25.44 5.52
CA LYS A 114 20.83 -26.16 6.67
C LYS A 114 19.78 -25.34 7.39
N LYS A 115 18.75 -26.04 7.87
CA LYS A 115 17.71 -25.56 8.80
C LYS A 115 18.36 -25.11 10.12
N PHE A 116 17.86 -24.04 10.72
CA PHE A 116 18.38 -23.51 11.98
C PHE A 116 18.10 -24.46 13.14
N GLN A 117 18.90 -24.41 14.20
CA GLN A 117 18.75 -25.26 15.40
C GLN A 117 17.85 -24.61 16.48
N LYS A 118 17.29 -23.43 16.18
CA LYS A 118 16.26 -22.70 16.93
C LYS A 118 15.29 -22.08 15.91
N ASP A 119 14.17 -22.76 15.68
CA ASP A 119 13.22 -22.51 14.60
C ASP A 119 12.39 -21.23 14.80
N THR A 120 12.75 -20.15 14.11
CA THR A 120 11.82 -19.02 13.93
C THR A 120 11.82 -18.58 12.46
N PHE A 121 10.75 -18.91 11.74
CA PHE A 121 10.47 -18.31 10.44
C PHE A 121 9.51 -17.14 10.66
N TYR A 122 9.58 -16.11 9.82
CA TYR A 122 8.80 -14.90 10.00
C TYR A 122 7.79 -14.76 8.87
N VAL A 123 6.51 -14.70 9.22
CA VAL A 123 5.43 -14.24 8.36
C VAL A 123 5.30 -12.75 8.55
N LEU A 124 5.52 -12.02 7.46
CA LEU A 124 5.31 -10.59 7.45
C LEU A 124 3.83 -10.35 7.15
N ILE A 125 3.12 -9.70 8.07
CA ILE A 125 1.71 -9.31 7.93
C ILE A 125 1.73 -7.82 7.59
N ILE A 126 1.78 -7.52 6.30
CA ILE A 126 1.76 -6.13 5.84
C ILE A 126 0.30 -5.71 5.70
N LEU A 127 0.00 -4.48 6.15
CA LEU A 127 -1.32 -3.90 6.29
C LEU A 127 -2.31 -4.43 5.25
N SER A 128 -3.42 -4.97 5.74
CA SER A 128 -4.56 -5.29 4.90
C SER A 128 -5.19 -4.02 4.35
N CYS A 129 -4.79 -3.59 3.16
CA CYS A 129 -5.54 -2.60 2.39
C CYS A 129 -6.71 -3.27 1.65
N GLY A 130 -7.74 -2.51 1.31
CA GLY A 130 -8.83 -2.95 0.43
C GLY A 130 -9.71 -4.09 0.96
N LYS A 131 -9.62 -4.44 2.25
CA LYS A 131 -10.52 -5.41 2.88
C LYS A 131 -11.89 -4.78 3.12
N HIS A 132 -12.91 -5.34 2.47
CA HIS A 132 -14.29 -5.13 2.89
C HIS A 132 -14.57 -5.98 4.13
N LEU A 133 -14.68 -5.34 5.30
CA LEU A 133 -14.99 -6.02 6.56
C LEU A 133 -16.43 -6.55 6.61
N ILE A 134 -17.29 -6.09 5.70
CA ILE A 134 -18.65 -6.59 5.51
C ILE A 134 -18.90 -6.87 4.02
N ARG A 135 -19.36 -8.09 3.72
CA ARG A 135 -19.85 -8.45 2.39
C ARG A 135 -21.15 -7.68 2.12
N GLN A 136 -21.10 -6.69 1.22
CA GLN A 136 -22.30 -6.05 0.71
C GLN A 136 -23.20 -7.14 0.10
N LYS A 137 -24.48 -7.19 0.49
CA LYS A 137 -25.47 -7.89 -0.35
C LYS A 137 -25.55 -7.05 -1.63
N SER A 138 -25.33 -7.66 -2.80
CA SER A 138 -25.44 -6.96 -4.09
C SER A 138 -26.77 -6.23 -4.17
N GLY A 139 -26.71 -4.92 -3.99
CA GLY A 139 -27.81 -3.98 -4.23
C GLY A 139 -27.36 -3.04 -5.34
N THR A 140 -28.26 -2.78 -6.28
CA THR A 140 -28.00 -2.04 -7.51
C THR A 140 -27.79 -0.53 -7.30
N ARG A 141 -26.61 -0.04 -7.73
CA ARG A 141 -26.31 1.16 -8.57
C ARG A 141 -26.64 2.57 -8.06
N ILE A 142 -25.65 3.42 -7.77
CA ILE A 142 -25.83 4.89 -7.61
C ILE A 142 -25.66 5.56 -8.99
N VAL A 143 -26.53 6.39 -9.59
CA VAL A 143 -27.86 6.94 -9.34
C VAL A 143 -28.96 5.86 -9.33
N GLY A 144 -29.83 5.85 -8.31
CA GLY A 144 -30.71 4.71 -7.99
C GLY A 144 -30.12 3.75 -6.95
N GLY A 145 -29.19 4.25 -6.14
CA GLY A 145 -28.37 3.45 -5.24
C GLY A 145 -29.07 3.14 -3.93
N SER A 146 -28.50 2.21 -3.17
CA SER A 146 -28.90 1.96 -1.79
C SER A 146 -27.91 2.57 -0.82
N ASP A 147 -28.38 2.97 0.35
CA ASP A 147 -27.52 3.28 1.48
C ASP A 147 -26.49 2.17 1.65
N ALA A 148 -25.21 2.55 1.68
CA ALA A 148 -24.15 1.61 1.98
C ALA A 148 -24.41 1.05 3.38
N ARG A 149 -24.03 -0.20 3.63
CA ARG A 149 -23.95 -0.62 5.03
C ARG A 149 -22.90 0.23 5.74
N ARG A 150 -23.05 0.38 7.05
CA ARG A 150 -21.95 0.81 7.90
C ARG A 150 -20.74 -0.10 7.63
N GLU A 151 -19.52 0.41 7.83
CA GLU A 151 -18.26 -0.32 7.59
C GLU A 151 -17.99 -0.80 6.15
N ALA A 152 -18.87 -0.49 5.18
CA ALA A 152 -18.75 -0.98 3.80
C ALA A 152 -17.50 -0.48 3.08
N TRP A 153 -17.14 0.78 3.33
CA TRP A 153 -16.12 1.55 2.62
C TRP A 153 -15.20 2.23 3.64
N PRO A 154 -14.40 1.48 4.42
CA PRO A 154 -13.63 2.03 5.55
C PRO A 154 -12.51 2.99 5.13
N TRP A 155 -12.20 3.08 3.84
CA TRP A 155 -11.24 4.05 3.28
C TRP A 155 -11.87 5.39 2.92
N ILE A 156 -13.19 5.54 2.94
CA ILE A 156 -13.82 6.78 2.49
C ILE A 156 -13.67 7.90 3.53
N VAL A 157 -13.30 9.09 3.07
CA VAL A 157 -13.07 10.26 3.92
C VAL A 157 -13.92 11.42 3.41
N SER A 158 -14.57 12.14 4.33
CA SER A 158 -15.22 13.42 4.02
C SER A 158 -14.22 14.55 4.25
N LEU A 159 -13.89 15.31 3.21
CA LEU A 159 -13.02 16.47 3.30
C LEU A 159 -13.84 17.72 3.57
N HIS A 160 -13.56 18.36 4.70
CA HIS A 160 -14.24 19.57 5.14
C HIS A 160 -13.34 20.79 4.95
N PHE A 161 -13.80 21.78 4.19
CA PHE A 161 -13.13 23.07 4.03
C PHE A 161 -13.91 24.16 4.77
N ASN A 162 -13.26 24.88 5.68
CA ASN A 162 -13.92 25.85 6.58
C ASN A 162 -15.18 25.26 7.26
N SER A 163 -15.03 24.05 7.81
CA SER A 163 -16.08 23.30 8.51
C SER A 163 -17.27 22.84 7.65
N ARG A 164 -17.20 22.94 6.31
CA ARG A 164 -18.23 22.43 5.40
C ARG A 164 -17.71 21.24 4.59
N PRO A 165 -18.48 20.15 4.43
CA PRO A 165 -18.12 19.07 3.52
C PRO A 165 -18.08 19.59 2.08
N VAL A 166 -16.97 19.33 1.37
CA VAL A 166 -16.76 19.81 0.00
C VAL A 166 -16.42 18.67 -0.96
N CYS A 167 -15.56 17.75 -0.55
CA CYS A 167 -15.08 16.66 -1.40
C CYS A 167 -14.95 15.35 -0.63
N GLY A 168 -14.80 14.25 -1.38
CA GLY A 168 -14.34 12.97 -0.84
C GLY A 168 -12.83 12.80 -0.96
N ALA A 169 -12.28 11.87 -0.19
CA ALA A 169 -10.94 11.33 -0.33
C ALA A 169 -10.91 9.83 0.02
N SER A 170 -9.78 9.18 -0.23
CA SER A 170 -9.52 7.81 0.20
C SER A 170 -8.26 7.72 1.04
N VAL A 171 -8.32 6.93 2.12
CA VAL A 171 -7.15 6.59 2.96
C VAL A 171 -6.24 5.67 2.16
N VAL A 172 -4.96 6.04 1.99
CA VAL A 172 -3.95 5.19 1.32
C VAL A 172 -2.82 4.78 2.26
N SER A 173 -2.62 5.51 3.36
CA SER A 173 -1.83 5.09 4.52
C SER A 173 -2.40 5.69 5.81
N ASP A 174 -1.75 5.46 6.95
CA ASP A 174 -2.10 6.03 8.26
C ASP A 174 -1.87 7.54 8.33
N GLU A 175 -1.17 8.13 7.36
CA GLU A 175 -0.86 9.56 7.29
C GLU A 175 -1.15 10.21 5.94
N TRP A 176 -1.54 9.43 4.91
CA TRP A 176 -1.81 9.94 3.57
C TRP A 176 -3.21 9.64 3.06
N LEU A 177 -3.80 10.67 2.45
CA LEU A 177 -5.05 10.61 1.71
C LEU A 177 -4.83 10.93 0.24
N VAL A 178 -5.58 10.28 -0.65
CA VAL A 178 -5.69 10.64 -2.06
C VAL A 178 -7.04 11.31 -2.34
N THR A 179 -7.03 12.40 -3.11
CA THR A 179 -8.21 13.13 -3.55
C THR A 179 -7.99 13.72 -4.95
N ALA A 180 -8.94 14.47 -5.46
CA ALA A 180 -8.83 15.15 -6.74
C ALA A 180 -8.12 16.52 -6.58
N ALA A 181 -7.30 16.89 -7.56
CA ALA A 181 -6.64 18.20 -7.58
C ALA A 181 -7.66 19.35 -7.62
N HIS A 182 -8.80 19.16 -8.29
CA HIS A 182 -9.85 20.17 -8.37
C HIS A 182 -10.52 20.47 -7.01
N CYS A 183 -10.39 19.58 -6.02
CA CYS A 183 -10.90 19.83 -4.67
C CYS A 183 -10.05 20.87 -3.94
N VAL A 184 -8.73 20.83 -4.16
CA VAL A 184 -7.71 21.53 -3.35
C VAL A 184 -6.94 22.61 -4.11
N TYR A 185 -7.42 23.05 -5.27
CA TYR A 185 -6.79 24.13 -6.04
C TYR A 185 -7.40 25.51 -5.75
N GLY A 186 -6.71 26.58 -6.19
CA GLY A 186 -7.24 27.93 -6.16
C GLY A 186 -7.41 28.47 -4.74
N ARG A 187 -8.65 28.72 -4.31
CA ARG A 187 -8.92 29.27 -2.97
C ARG A 187 -8.77 28.23 -1.86
N GLN A 188 -8.68 26.95 -2.20
CA GLN A 188 -8.61 25.85 -1.24
C GLN A 188 -7.20 25.27 -1.05
N LEU A 189 -6.16 26.08 -1.27
CA LEU A 189 -4.76 25.65 -1.15
C LEU A 189 -4.20 25.63 0.29
N LYS A 190 -4.89 26.24 1.26
CA LYS A 190 -4.38 26.36 2.64
C LYS A 190 -4.68 25.09 3.44
N PRO A 191 -3.68 24.30 3.87
CA PRO A 191 -3.91 23.06 4.62
C PRO A 191 -4.68 23.29 5.93
N SER A 192 -4.40 24.40 6.64
CA SER A 192 -5.04 24.75 7.91
C SER A 192 -6.56 24.99 7.85
N GLN A 193 -7.12 25.15 6.64
CA GLN A 193 -8.57 25.30 6.45
C GLN A 193 -9.26 23.97 6.18
N TRP A 194 -8.49 22.89 6.00
CA TRP A 194 -9.00 21.55 5.72
C TRP A 194 -9.01 20.68 6.98
N LYS A 195 -10.04 19.85 7.06
CA LYS A 195 -10.12 18.72 8.00
C LYS A 195 -10.54 17.47 7.24
N ALA A 196 -9.89 16.36 7.54
CA ALA A 196 -10.31 15.03 7.13
C ALA A 196 -11.19 14.42 8.22
N VAL A 197 -12.39 13.97 7.85
CA VAL A 197 -13.32 13.27 8.73
C VAL A 197 -13.39 11.82 8.27
N LEU A 198 -12.77 10.92 9.05
CA LEU A 198 -12.66 9.49 8.79
C LEU A 198 -13.66 8.71 9.67
N GLY A 199 -14.04 7.50 9.25
CA GLY A 199 -14.98 6.65 9.99
C GLY A 199 -16.41 7.21 10.07
N LEU A 200 -16.72 8.18 9.22
CA LEU A 200 -18.02 8.81 9.10
C LEU A 200 -18.96 7.91 8.29
N TYR A 201 -20.21 7.77 8.75
CA TYR A 201 -21.27 7.09 7.99
C TYR A 201 -22.31 8.08 7.48
N ASP A 202 -22.77 8.97 8.36
CA ASP A 202 -23.86 9.91 8.10
C ASP A 202 -23.35 11.34 8.33
N GLN A 203 -23.43 12.20 7.31
CA GLN A 203 -22.99 13.59 7.42
C GLN A 203 -23.83 14.43 8.39
N SER A 204 -25.05 14.01 8.71
CA SER A 204 -25.92 14.70 9.66
C SER A 204 -25.55 14.44 11.12
N ASP A 205 -24.82 13.36 11.39
CA ASP A 205 -24.38 12.96 12.73
C ASP A 205 -22.86 12.86 12.83
N LEU A 206 -22.24 13.95 13.31
CA LEU A 206 -20.80 14.04 13.56
C LEU A 206 -20.42 13.58 14.99
N THR A 207 -21.33 12.97 15.75
CA THR A 207 -21.09 12.54 17.14
C THR A 207 -20.74 11.06 17.29
N GLN A 208 -20.74 10.33 16.17
CA GLN A 208 -20.48 8.89 16.14
C GLN A 208 -19.08 8.56 16.66
N ALA A 209 -18.99 7.56 17.56
CA ALA A 209 -17.73 7.17 18.20
C ALA A 209 -16.67 6.64 17.21
N SER A 210 -17.08 6.20 16.02
CA SER A 210 -16.18 5.78 14.93
C SER A 210 -15.46 6.95 14.26
N ILE A 211 -15.93 8.19 14.46
CA ILE A 211 -15.42 9.35 13.75
C ILE A 211 -14.07 9.76 14.32
N VAL A 212 -13.11 9.92 13.41
CA VAL A 212 -11.81 10.50 13.71
C VAL A 212 -11.60 11.71 12.83
N VAL A 213 -11.36 12.87 13.45
CA VAL A 213 -11.03 14.11 12.74
C VAL A 213 -9.53 14.32 12.75
N ARG A 214 -8.97 14.65 11.58
CA ARG A 214 -7.55 14.98 11.42
C ARG A 214 -7.36 16.29 10.69
N ASN A 215 -6.38 17.06 11.15
CA ASN A 215 -5.92 18.26 10.46
C ASN A 215 -5.02 17.87 9.30
N ILE A 216 -4.90 18.78 8.33
CA ILE A 216 -4.01 18.64 7.18
C ILE A 216 -2.87 19.63 7.34
N ASP A 217 -1.63 19.15 7.25
CA ASP A 217 -0.42 19.98 7.30
C ASP A 217 0.20 20.21 5.91
N ARG A 218 -0.07 19.32 4.94
CA ARG A 218 0.47 19.41 3.59
C ARG A 218 -0.54 18.97 2.52
N ILE A 219 -0.52 19.68 1.40
CA ILE A 219 -1.25 19.33 0.17
C ILE A 219 -0.22 19.24 -0.96
N VAL A 220 -0.26 18.15 -1.73
CA VAL A 220 0.60 17.90 -2.89
C VAL A 220 -0.28 17.71 -4.11
N ILE A 221 -0.29 18.68 -5.01
CA ILE A 221 -1.06 18.63 -6.26
C ILE A 221 -0.17 18.07 -7.35
N ASN A 222 -0.72 17.21 -8.22
CA ASN A 222 0.01 16.73 -9.39
C ASN A 222 0.49 17.94 -10.24
N PRO A 223 1.80 18.07 -10.54
CA PRO A 223 2.34 19.19 -11.28
C PRO A 223 1.78 19.32 -12.71
N HIS A 224 1.25 18.23 -13.27
CA HIS A 224 0.65 18.21 -14.60
C HIS A 224 -0.86 18.51 -14.58
N TYR A 225 -1.45 18.88 -13.44
CA TYR A 225 -2.88 19.18 -13.37
C TYR A 225 -3.25 20.38 -14.24
N VAL A 226 -4.12 20.15 -15.23
CA VAL A 226 -4.60 21.20 -16.13
C VAL A 226 -6.00 21.65 -15.70
N LYS A 227 -6.11 22.88 -15.20
CA LYS A 227 -7.38 23.41 -14.65
C LYS A 227 -8.55 23.37 -15.63
N HIS A 228 -8.31 23.59 -16.92
CA HIS A 228 -9.37 23.70 -17.92
C HIS A 228 -9.90 22.33 -18.38
N THR A 229 -9.00 21.40 -18.69
CA THR A 229 -9.35 20.06 -19.18
C THR A 229 -9.59 19.06 -18.04
N LYS A 230 -9.12 19.36 -16.83
CA LYS A 230 -9.04 18.42 -15.70
C LYS A 230 -8.10 17.24 -15.94
N ASP A 231 -7.14 17.38 -16.85
CA ASP A 231 -6.11 16.36 -17.01
C ASP A 231 -5.26 16.28 -15.75
N SER A 232 -4.84 15.06 -15.37
CA SER A 232 -4.03 14.80 -14.19
C SER A 232 -4.65 15.31 -12.88
N ASP A 233 -5.97 15.13 -12.73
CA ASP A 233 -6.77 15.58 -11.57
C ASP A 233 -6.60 14.69 -10.33
N ILE A 234 -5.40 14.70 -9.77
CA ILE A 234 -5.03 13.94 -8.57
C ILE A 234 -4.19 14.81 -7.62
N ALA A 235 -4.46 14.68 -6.33
CA ALA A 235 -3.70 15.31 -5.27
C ALA A 235 -3.60 14.40 -4.04
N LEU A 236 -2.53 14.58 -3.27
CA LEU A 236 -2.33 13.94 -1.98
C LEU A 236 -2.46 14.96 -0.86
N MET A 237 -3.03 14.54 0.26
CA MET A 237 -3.11 15.33 1.49
C MET A 237 -2.45 14.54 2.62
N HIS A 238 -1.53 15.16 3.33
CA HIS A 238 -0.87 14.58 4.50
C HIS A 238 -1.64 14.97 5.77
N LEU A 239 -1.84 14.02 6.65
CA LEU A 239 -2.46 14.21 7.95
C LEU A 239 -1.40 14.74 8.93
N GLN A 240 -1.76 15.75 9.71
CA GLN A 240 -0.86 16.27 10.76
C GLN A 240 -0.51 15.20 11.81
N ASP A 241 -1.47 14.31 12.12
CA ASP A 241 -1.31 13.21 13.06
C ASP A 241 -1.77 11.89 12.41
N LYS A 242 -1.03 10.82 12.66
CA LYS A 242 -1.39 9.47 12.19
C LYS A 242 -2.79 9.07 12.67
N VAL A 243 -3.50 8.32 11.83
CA VAL A 243 -4.78 7.70 12.17
C VAL A 243 -4.57 6.24 12.55
N GLN A 244 -5.24 5.81 13.62
CA GLN A 244 -5.26 4.40 14.01
C GLN A 244 -6.30 3.66 13.17
N TYR A 245 -5.93 2.50 12.62
CA TYR A 245 -6.87 1.69 11.87
C TYR A 245 -7.88 1.02 12.79
N THR A 246 -9.12 0.97 12.32
CA THR A 246 -10.27 0.39 13.03
C THR A 246 -11.18 -0.30 12.02
N ASP A 247 -12.28 -0.89 12.46
CA ASP A 247 -13.27 -1.46 11.54
C ASP A 247 -13.93 -0.42 10.62
N TYR A 248 -13.76 0.88 10.93
CA TYR A 248 -14.34 2.01 10.19
C TYR A 248 -13.29 2.80 9.41
N ILE A 249 -12.01 2.53 9.64
CA ILE A 249 -10.88 3.27 9.07
C ILE A 249 -9.82 2.25 8.63
N GLN A 250 -9.73 2.02 7.33
CA GLN A 250 -8.74 1.11 6.71
C GLN A 250 -8.27 1.73 5.39
N PRO A 251 -7.02 1.48 4.97
CA PRO A 251 -6.54 1.99 3.68
C PRO A 251 -7.14 1.21 2.50
N ILE A 252 -7.28 1.86 1.35
CA ILE A 252 -7.51 1.20 0.06
C ILE A 252 -6.19 0.86 -0.61
N CYS A 253 -6.15 -0.24 -1.36
CA CYS A 253 -4.97 -0.59 -2.13
C CYS A 253 -4.82 0.31 -3.36
N LEU A 254 -3.59 0.68 -3.67
CA LEU A 254 -3.25 1.33 -4.94
C LEU A 254 -3.00 0.26 -6.02
N PRO A 255 -3.33 0.55 -7.29
CA PRO A 255 -2.98 -0.33 -8.39
C PRO A 255 -1.46 -0.38 -8.61
N GLU A 256 -0.98 -1.48 -9.20
CA GLU A 256 0.41 -1.52 -9.69
C GLU A 256 0.63 -0.53 -10.83
N LYS A 257 1.88 -0.04 -11.01
CA LYS A 257 2.26 0.99 -12.00
C LYS A 257 1.71 0.76 -13.41
N ASN A 258 1.62 -0.50 -13.84
CA ASN A 258 1.16 -0.88 -15.19
C ASN A 258 -0.09 -1.78 -15.15
N GLN A 259 -0.83 -1.78 -14.04
CA GLN A 259 -2.05 -2.56 -13.92
C GLN A 259 -3.11 -2.06 -14.90
N GLN A 260 -3.64 -2.96 -15.72
CA GLN A 260 -4.70 -2.63 -16.67
C GLN A 260 -6.06 -3.02 -16.11
N PHE A 261 -7.00 -2.08 -16.19
CA PHE A 261 -8.42 -2.32 -15.88
C PHE A 261 -9.18 -2.48 -17.19
N LEU A 262 -9.55 -3.72 -17.52
CA LEU A 262 -10.26 -4.02 -18.75
C LEU A 262 -11.68 -3.41 -18.74
N PRO A 263 -12.18 -2.93 -19.90
CA PRO A 263 -13.56 -2.50 -20.03
C PRO A 263 -14.55 -3.61 -19.61
N GLY A 264 -15.63 -3.24 -18.93
CA GLY A 264 -16.67 -4.18 -18.48
C GLY A 264 -16.46 -4.75 -17.07
N ILE A 265 -15.38 -4.38 -16.38
CA ILE A 265 -15.22 -4.71 -14.95
C ILE A 265 -16.20 -3.87 -14.12
N ASN A 266 -16.90 -4.54 -13.21
CA ASN A 266 -17.79 -3.87 -12.25
C ASN A 266 -16.95 -3.20 -11.15
N CYS A 267 -16.96 -1.88 -11.15
CA CYS A 267 -16.39 -1.06 -10.08
C CYS A 267 -17.50 -0.44 -9.22
N SER A 268 -17.15 -0.01 -8.01
CA SER A 268 -18.07 0.67 -7.10
C SER A 268 -17.60 2.09 -6.83
N ILE A 269 -18.56 3.00 -6.67
CA ILE A 269 -18.34 4.40 -6.30
C ILE A 269 -19.13 4.63 -5.02
N ALA A 270 -18.48 5.24 -4.03
CA ALA A 270 -19.09 5.58 -2.75
C ALA A 270 -18.82 7.05 -2.43
N GLY A 271 -19.76 7.70 -1.73
CA GLY A 271 -19.66 9.11 -1.37
C GLY A 271 -20.98 9.67 -0.87
N TRP A 272 -20.94 10.93 -0.43
CA TRP A 272 -22.09 11.69 0.08
C TRP A 272 -22.51 12.84 -0.83
N GLY A 273 -22.03 12.84 -2.08
CA GLY A 273 -22.36 13.90 -3.03
C GLY A 273 -23.84 13.92 -3.35
N THR A 274 -24.45 15.11 -3.33
CA THR A 274 -25.77 15.35 -3.91
C THR A 274 -25.64 15.46 -5.43
N ILE A 275 -26.52 14.79 -6.17
CA ILE A 275 -26.64 14.92 -7.63
C ILE A 275 -27.18 16.30 -7.99
#